data_AF-A0A1G2DIB9-F1
#
_entry.id   AF-A0A1G2DIB9-F1
#
_cell.length_a   1.000
_cell.length_b   1.000
_cell.length_c   1.000
_cell.angle_alpha   90.00
_cell.angle_beta   90.00
_cell.angle_gamma   90.00
#
_symmetry.space_group_name_H-M   'P 1'
#
loop_
_entity.id
_entity.type
_entity.pdbx_description
1 polymer ?
#
loop_
_entity_poly.entity_id
_entity_poly.type
_entity_poly.pdbx_seq_one_letter_code
_entity_poly.pdbx_strand_id
1 'polypeptide(L)'
;MQARDMEKNYKELFKEKYALFAEKHVLKYAASFRARWNRTEGIFALLALVAVSVFFFVGYVKADTSTTSVIVGNSAPTLTVSLDRSTIILSENTYTWASTTLTITDGNGCATINKVEASLVFASTTADMGANICGRPNSNYLSWDENYCIMATTASSTGGCMATTTGDTCSDGSLTVGEWDCGFQVWFTGTPTDASAPYANLQSARWFVVGSTTDNVVSASATNTAQTIEVATLNALNVTGTITYPETAAGADTGATNQTATVTNTGNTVTDTEISGTALCSDGGTCASPATEINDDNQKFGLVDDTYASLTNNLSSTTPATIETVLATTTATSTTITDATFWGVAIDSGQPNSTYTGTQTFTAVAD
;
A
#
# COMPACT_ATOMS: atom_id res chain seq x y z
N MET A 1 22.64 34.61 -26.54
CA MET A 1 23.43 35.22 -27.64
C MET A 1 23.46 36.75 -27.47
N GLN A 2 24.13 37.27 -26.42
CA GLN A 2 24.17 38.73 -26.14
C GLN A 2 25.52 39.23 -25.58
N ALA A 3 26.36 38.38 -24.98
CA ALA A 3 27.67 38.82 -24.45
C ALA A 3 28.80 38.88 -25.50
N ARG A 4 28.82 37.93 -26.45
CA ARG A 4 29.91 37.84 -27.47
C ARG A 4 29.89 38.98 -28.50
N ASP A 5 28.72 39.52 -28.84
CA ASP A 5 28.62 40.63 -29.80
C ASP A 5 29.00 41.98 -29.18
N MET A 6 28.76 42.17 -27.88
CA MET A 6 29.22 43.37 -27.17
C MET A 6 30.75 43.42 -27.04
N GLU A 7 31.40 42.29 -26.75
CA GLU A 7 32.86 42.22 -26.64
C GLU A 7 33.54 42.51 -27.98
N LYS A 8 32.98 42.02 -29.09
CA LYS A 8 33.52 42.26 -30.43
C LYS A 8 33.40 43.73 -30.83
N ASN A 9 32.26 44.37 -30.56
CA ASN A 9 32.07 45.79 -30.84
C ASN A 9 32.99 46.69 -30.01
N TYR A 10 33.25 46.35 -28.74
CA TYR A 10 34.13 47.16 -27.90
C TYR A 10 35.60 47.10 -28.35
N LYS A 11 36.06 45.93 -28.81
CA LYS A 11 37.43 45.74 -29.31
C LYS A 11 37.69 46.54 -30.58
N GLU A 12 36.74 46.57 -31.51
CA GLU A 12 36.88 47.33 -32.76
C GLU A 12 36.82 48.85 -32.51
N LEU A 13 35.92 49.31 -31.64
CA LEU A 13 35.82 50.73 -31.27
C LEU A 13 37.07 51.24 -30.52
N PHE A 14 37.71 50.37 -29.73
CA PHE A 14 38.96 50.70 -29.05
C PHE A 14 40.13 50.79 -30.04
N LYS A 15 40.26 49.85 -30.99
CA LYS A 15 41.30 49.90 -32.04
C LYS A 15 41.20 51.17 -32.88
N GLU A 16 39.99 51.54 -33.30
CA GLU A 16 39.76 52.69 -34.16
C GLU A 16 40.13 54.01 -33.45
N LYS A 17 39.74 54.17 -32.18
CA LYS A 17 40.13 55.35 -31.38
C LYS A 17 41.62 55.39 -31.05
N TYR A 18 42.26 54.25 -30.86
CA TYR A 18 43.70 54.18 -30.59
C TYR A 18 44.54 54.55 -31.82
N ALA A 19 44.13 54.08 -33.01
CA ALA A 19 44.78 54.45 -34.27
C ALA A 19 44.70 55.96 -34.53
N LEU A 20 43.53 56.56 -34.28
CA LEU A 20 43.30 58.00 -34.46
C LEU A 20 44.10 58.87 -33.46
N PHE A 21 44.32 58.36 -32.24
CA PHE A 21 45.15 59.01 -31.23
C PHE A 21 46.64 58.95 -31.59
N ALA A 22 47.12 57.80 -32.04
CA ALA A 22 48.51 57.61 -32.47
C ALA A 22 48.86 58.51 -33.68
N GLU A 23 47.98 58.59 -34.67
CA GLU A 23 48.22 59.41 -35.86
C GLU A 23 48.26 60.92 -35.54
N LYS A 24 47.34 61.43 -34.72
CA LYS A 24 47.31 62.86 -34.34
C LYS A 24 48.47 63.28 -33.43
N HIS A 25 48.93 62.42 -32.53
CA HIS A 25 50.02 62.77 -31.60
C HIS A 25 51.41 62.56 -32.20
N VAL A 26 51.63 61.53 -33.01
CA VAL A 26 52.91 61.29 -33.69
C VAL A 26 53.19 62.37 -34.74
N LEU A 27 52.18 62.83 -35.49
CA LEU A 27 52.36 63.92 -36.46
C LEU A 27 52.61 65.28 -35.80
N LYS A 28 52.01 65.55 -34.63
CA LYS A 28 52.31 66.77 -33.86
C LYS A 28 53.74 66.81 -33.33
N TYR A 29 54.30 65.66 -32.93
CA TYR A 29 55.69 65.56 -32.49
C TYR A 29 56.71 65.54 -33.64
N ALA A 30 56.35 64.95 -34.79
CA ALA A 30 57.20 64.98 -35.97
C ALA A 30 57.32 66.39 -36.59
N ALA A 31 56.26 67.19 -36.52
CA ALA A 31 56.25 68.58 -37.01
C ALA A 31 57.07 69.54 -36.14
N SER A 32 57.15 69.31 -34.81
CA SER A 32 57.99 70.10 -33.92
C SER A 32 59.48 69.71 -33.99
N PHE A 33 59.80 68.49 -34.41
CA PHE A 33 61.17 67.98 -34.49
C PHE A 33 61.99 68.55 -35.68
N ARG A 34 61.35 69.10 -36.72
CA ARG A 34 62.07 69.69 -37.88
C ARG A 34 62.57 71.12 -37.68
N ALA A 35 62.25 71.79 -36.56
CA ALA A 35 62.44 73.24 -36.47
C ALA A 35 63.65 73.73 -35.65
N ARG A 36 64.26 72.96 -34.73
CA ARG A 36 65.41 73.47 -33.94
C ARG A 36 66.35 72.36 -33.50
N TRP A 37 67.51 72.26 -34.16
CA TRP A 37 68.61 71.42 -33.70
C TRP A 37 69.65 72.29 -33.01
N ASN A 38 69.58 72.41 -31.68
CA ASN A 38 70.65 72.98 -30.86
C ASN A 38 70.97 72.07 -29.66
N ARG A 39 72.26 71.97 -29.35
CA ARG A 39 72.94 70.90 -28.59
C ARG A 39 72.50 70.66 -27.14
N THR A 40 71.50 71.37 -26.60
CA THR A 40 70.95 71.17 -25.24
C THR A 40 69.69 70.30 -25.20
N GLU A 41 69.07 69.98 -26.33
CA GLU A 41 67.85 69.13 -26.37
C GLU A 41 68.11 67.62 -26.48
N GLY A 42 69.35 67.20 -26.72
CA GLY A 42 69.70 65.77 -26.82
C GLY A 42 69.50 65.00 -25.52
N ILE A 43 69.72 65.65 -24.36
CA ILE A 43 69.51 65.04 -23.03
C ILE A 43 68.01 64.92 -22.72
N PHE A 44 67.20 65.91 -23.11
CA PHE A 44 65.74 65.85 -22.95
C PHE A 44 65.11 64.83 -23.91
N ALA A 45 65.63 64.69 -25.13
CA ALA A 45 65.20 63.66 -26.07
C ALA A 45 65.56 62.24 -25.56
N LEU A 46 66.73 62.06 -24.93
CA LEU A 46 67.14 60.79 -24.33
C LEU A 46 66.30 60.47 -23.07
N LEU A 47 66.05 61.45 -22.19
CA LEU A 47 65.19 61.29 -21.02
C LEU A 47 63.72 61.05 -21.41
N ALA A 48 63.24 61.66 -22.48
CA ALA A 48 61.91 61.38 -23.04
C ALA A 48 61.85 59.99 -23.66
N LEU A 49 62.90 59.53 -24.36
CA LEU A 49 63.00 58.15 -24.86
C LEU A 49 63.04 57.13 -23.71
N VAL A 50 63.77 57.43 -22.63
CA VAL A 50 63.81 56.58 -21.43
C VAL A 50 62.45 56.58 -20.72
N ALA A 51 61.81 57.73 -20.52
CA ALA A 51 60.48 57.82 -19.89
C ALA A 51 59.39 57.14 -20.73
N VAL A 52 59.44 57.25 -22.06
CA VAL A 52 58.55 56.52 -22.98
C VAL A 52 58.84 55.01 -22.90
N SER A 53 60.11 54.59 -22.87
CA SER A 53 60.46 53.16 -22.71
C SER A 53 60.06 52.58 -21.35
N VAL A 54 60.10 53.36 -20.26
CA VAL A 54 59.63 52.94 -18.93
C VAL A 54 58.08 52.86 -18.90
N PHE A 55 57.38 53.73 -19.62
CA PHE A 55 55.92 53.64 -19.78
C PHE A 55 55.47 52.48 -20.69
N PHE A 56 56.29 52.05 -21.64
CA PHE A 56 56.00 50.89 -22.51
C PHE A 56 56.25 49.53 -21.83
N PHE A 57 56.86 49.51 -20.64
CA PHE A 57 57.08 48.29 -19.84
C PHE A 57 56.18 48.20 -18.59
N VAL A 58 55.09 48.96 -18.51
CA VAL A 58 54.00 48.58 -17.60
C VAL A 58 53.27 47.42 -18.24
N GLY A 59 53.73 46.20 -17.96
CA GLY A 59 53.08 44.98 -18.44
C GLY A 59 51.61 44.99 -18.05
N TYR A 60 50.72 45.14 -19.04
CA TYR A 60 49.29 44.98 -18.82
C TYR A 60 49.03 43.50 -18.51
N VAL A 61 48.91 43.17 -17.23
CA VAL A 61 48.53 41.83 -16.79
C VAL A 61 47.01 41.72 -16.97
N LYS A 62 46.56 40.97 -17.99
CA LYS A 62 45.14 40.64 -18.15
C LYS A 62 44.80 39.53 -17.14
N ALA A 63 43.99 39.84 -16.14
CA ALA A 63 43.33 38.81 -15.34
C ALA A 63 42.18 38.23 -16.18
N ASP A 64 42.11 36.90 -16.25
CA ASP A 64 41.01 36.16 -16.87
C ASP A 64 40.46 35.17 -15.84
N THR A 65 39.16 34.91 -15.87
CA THR A 65 38.53 33.99 -14.94
C THR A 65 38.15 32.70 -15.65
N SER A 66 38.62 31.57 -15.12
CA SER A 66 38.17 30.24 -15.54
C SER A 66 37.14 29.74 -14.53
N THR A 67 35.93 29.44 -14.99
CA THR A 67 34.94 28.75 -14.16
C THR A 67 35.19 27.26 -14.21
N THR A 68 35.40 26.65 -13.05
CA THR A 68 35.37 25.19 -12.90
C THR A 68 33.99 24.78 -12.40
N SER A 69 33.48 23.65 -12.88
CA SER A 69 32.22 23.07 -12.42
C SER A 69 32.39 21.57 -12.21
N VAL A 70 31.70 21.03 -11.21
CA VAL A 70 31.58 19.59 -10.94
C VAL A 70 30.11 19.25 -10.81
N ILE A 71 29.71 18.09 -11.34
CA ILE A 71 28.39 17.49 -11.08
C ILE A 71 28.64 16.39 -10.04
N VAL A 72 28.01 16.51 -8.88
CA VAL A 72 28.02 15.46 -7.86
C VAL A 72 26.97 14.42 -8.26
N GLY A 73 27.34 13.14 -8.23
CA GLY A 73 26.43 12.03 -8.51
C GLY A 73 25.38 11.85 -7.40
N ASN A 74 24.30 11.16 -7.74
CA ASN A 74 23.24 10.84 -6.79
C ASN A 74 23.72 9.82 -5.75
N SER A 75 23.34 9.99 -4.48
CA SER A 75 23.50 8.93 -3.48
C SER A 75 22.37 7.91 -3.62
N ALA A 76 22.59 6.69 -3.15
CA ALA A 76 21.48 5.74 -2.99
C ALA A 76 20.78 6.02 -1.65
N PRO A 77 19.44 6.06 -1.60
CA PRO A 77 18.73 6.16 -0.35
C PRO A 77 18.82 4.83 0.43
N THR A 78 18.56 4.88 1.74
CA THR A 78 18.29 3.72 2.59
C THR A 78 16.87 3.81 3.13
N LEU A 79 16.28 2.67 3.47
CA LEU A 79 14.89 2.56 3.89
C LEU A 79 14.78 1.65 5.11
N THR A 80 13.96 2.04 6.08
CA THR A 80 13.52 1.16 7.17
C THR A 80 12.00 1.07 7.19
N VAL A 81 11.48 -0.11 7.53
CA VAL A 81 10.05 -0.41 7.51
C VAL A 81 9.64 -1.15 8.78
N SER A 82 8.47 -0.79 9.33
CA SER A 82 7.82 -1.47 10.46
C SER A 82 6.31 -1.20 10.43
N LEU A 83 5.49 -2.22 10.71
CA LEU A 83 4.05 -2.03 10.86
C LEU A 83 3.73 -1.52 12.26
N ASP A 84 2.70 -0.69 12.38
CA ASP A 84 2.23 -0.11 13.66
C ASP A 84 1.67 -1.14 14.67
N ARG A 85 1.56 -2.41 14.26
CA ARG A 85 1.01 -3.51 15.05
C ARG A 85 1.64 -4.84 14.70
N SER A 86 1.52 -5.81 15.60
CA SER A 86 1.95 -7.20 15.40
C SER A 86 0.82 -8.13 14.95
N THR A 87 -0.44 -7.71 15.09
CA THR A 87 -1.60 -8.54 14.73
C THR A 87 -2.66 -7.69 14.07
N ILE A 88 -3.23 -8.20 12.98
CA ILE A 88 -4.33 -7.58 12.24
C ILE A 88 -5.58 -8.41 12.51
N ILE A 89 -6.52 -7.84 13.26
CA ILE A 89 -7.83 -8.46 13.53
C ILE A 89 -8.76 -8.07 12.39
N LEU A 90 -9.28 -9.07 11.69
CA LEU A 90 -10.19 -8.86 10.56
C LEU A 90 -11.61 -8.61 11.05
N SER A 91 -12.41 -7.99 10.20
CA SER A 91 -13.85 -7.84 10.38
C SER A 91 -14.56 -8.47 9.19
N GLU A 92 -15.65 -9.18 9.46
CA GLU A 92 -16.43 -9.91 8.47
C GLU A 92 -16.87 -9.00 7.30
N ASN A 93 -16.73 -9.52 6.07
CA ASN A 93 -17.21 -8.88 4.84
C ASN A 93 -16.74 -7.42 4.63
N THR A 94 -15.62 -7.04 5.24
CA THR A 94 -15.03 -5.69 5.14
C THR A 94 -13.52 -5.77 5.28
N TYR A 95 -12.87 -4.63 5.47
CA TYR A 95 -11.44 -4.54 5.71
C TYR A 95 -11.12 -3.87 7.05
N THR A 96 -9.93 -4.20 7.57
CA THR A 96 -9.29 -3.51 8.68
C THR A 96 -8.14 -2.66 8.14
N TRP A 97 -8.06 -1.41 8.58
CA TRP A 97 -6.91 -0.55 8.27
C TRP A 97 -5.70 -0.96 9.10
N ALA A 98 -4.57 -1.21 8.43
CA ALA A 98 -3.24 -1.30 9.03
C ALA A 98 -2.33 -0.21 8.45
N SER A 99 -1.32 0.24 9.20
CA SER A 99 -0.43 1.32 8.74
C SER A 99 1.02 1.09 9.09
N THR A 100 1.89 1.68 8.28
CA THR A 100 3.34 1.73 8.48
C THR A 100 3.83 3.14 8.17
N THR A 101 4.89 3.56 8.86
CA THR A 101 5.65 4.75 8.49
C THR A 101 7.02 4.28 8.01
N LEU A 102 7.34 4.63 6.76
CA LEU A 102 8.61 4.35 6.11
C LEU A 102 9.57 5.49 6.39
N THR A 103 10.72 5.20 6.99
CA THR A 103 11.79 6.19 7.17
C THR A 103 12.83 6.00 6.06
N ILE A 104 13.02 7.02 5.24
CA ILE A 104 13.98 7.04 4.15
C ILE A 104 15.11 7.98 4.51
N THR A 105 16.35 7.52 4.44
CA THR A 105 17.55 8.35 4.61
C THR A 105 18.27 8.50 3.28
N ASP A 106 18.61 9.72 2.89
CA ASP A 106 19.36 10.02 1.68
C ASP A 106 20.46 11.07 1.90
N GLY A 107 21.70 10.69 1.56
CA GLY A 107 22.90 11.46 1.90
C GLY A 107 23.05 12.79 1.15
N ASN A 108 22.37 12.94 0.01
CA ASN A 108 22.29 14.20 -0.76
C ASN A 108 20.92 14.91 -0.58
N GLY A 109 20.13 14.49 0.41
CA GLY A 109 18.82 15.05 0.75
C GLY A 109 17.66 14.29 0.11
N CYS A 110 16.52 14.20 0.80
CA CYS A 110 15.39 13.38 0.34
C CYS A 110 14.36 14.13 -0.52
N ALA A 111 14.67 15.34 -0.98
CA ALA A 111 13.78 16.16 -1.82
C ALA A 111 13.59 15.60 -3.25
N THR A 112 14.50 14.73 -3.69
CA THR A 112 14.48 14.10 -5.03
C THR A 112 13.81 12.72 -5.04
N ILE A 113 13.34 12.25 -3.87
CA ILE A 113 12.51 11.06 -3.74
C ILE A 113 11.20 11.28 -4.50
N ASN A 114 11.04 10.56 -5.61
CA ASN A 114 9.93 10.74 -6.53
C ASN A 114 8.92 9.58 -6.50
N LYS A 115 9.26 8.48 -5.80
CA LYS A 115 8.38 7.33 -5.66
C LYS A 115 8.61 6.62 -4.33
N VAL A 116 7.54 6.39 -3.58
CA VAL A 116 7.55 5.54 -2.38
C VAL A 116 6.35 4.59 -2.47
N GLU A 117 6.62 3.30 -2.35
CA GLU A 117 5.63 2.23 -2.45
C GLU A 117 5.80 1.26 -1.29
N ALA A 118 4.70 0.66 -0.85
CA ALA A 118 4.72 -0.41 0.14
C ALA A 118 3.69 -1.50 -0.16
N SER A 119 3.93 -2.69 0.36
CA SER A 119 3.03 -3.84 0.28
C SER A 119 3.09 -4.64 1.57
N LEU A 120 1.95 -5.18 1.97
CA LEU A 120 1.84 -6.21 2.98
C LEU A 120 1.75 -7.57 2.28
N VAL A 121 2.73 -8.44 2.49
CA VAL A 121 2.90 -9.70 1.75
C VAL A 121 2.90 -10.89 2.68
N PHE A 122 2.16 -11.92 2.32
CA PHE A 122 2.15 -13.21 2.99
C PHE A 122 3.37 -14.03 2.56
N ALA A 123 3.98 -14.71 3.52
CA ALA A 123 5.10 -15.59 3.27
C ALA A 123 5.10 -16.82 4.19
N SER A 124 5.16 -18.00 3.60
CA SER A 124 5.33 -19.27 4.32
C SER A 124 6.72 -19.45 4.93
N THR A 125 7.64 -18.51 4.73
CA THR A 125 9.04 -18.57 5.21
C THR A 125 9.44 -17.31 5.99
N THR A 126 10.37 -17.43 6.94
CA THR A 126 10.99 -16.28 7.65
C THR A 126 12.02 -15.55 6.83
N ALA A 127 12.36 -16.06 5.65
CA ALA A 127 13.35 -15.47 4.78
C ALA A 127 12.89 -14.07 4.34
N ASP A 128 13.86 -13.18 4.16
CA ASP A 128 13.63 -11.86 3.57
C ASP A 128 12.94 -12.03 2.21
N MET A 129 11.79 -11.37 2.05
CA MET A 129 11.00 -11.38 0.82
C MET A 129 11.60 -10.50 -0.25
N GLY A 130 12.62 -9.68 0.06
CA GLY A 130 13.17 -8.70 -0.88
C GLY A 130 12.14 -7.61 -1.25
N ALA A 131 12.49 -6.78 -2.24
CA ALA A 131 11.69 -5.63 -2.72
C ALA A 131 10.41 -6.00 -3.49
N ASN A 132 9.75 -7.10 -3.14
CA ASN A 132 8.59 -7.64 -3.85
C ASN A 132 7.31 -6.87 -3.47
N ILE A 133 7.14 -5.70 -4.11
CA ILE A 133 5.88 -4.95 -4.12
C ILE A 133 4.84 -5.75 -4.93
N CYS A 134 3.62 -5.87 -4.42
CA CYS A 134 2.52 -6.59 -5.07
C CYS A 134 2.30 -6.14 -6.52
N GLY A 135 1.90 -7.06 -7.40
CA GLY A 135 1.49 -6.73 -8.77
C GLY A 135 2.63 -6.42 -9.75
N ARG A 136 3.90 -6.52 -9.33
CA ARG A 136 5.04 -6.53 -10.27
C ARG A 136 5.31 -7.97 -10.72
N PRO A 137 5.04 -8.35 -11.99
CA PRO A 137 5.39 -9.68 -12.46
C PRO A 137 6.92 -9.79 -12.50
N ASN A 138 7.51 -10.45 -11.51
CA ASN A 138 8.80 -11.09 -11.67
C ASN A 138 8.59 -12.60 -11.68
N SER A 139 9.57 -13.33 -12.18
CA SER A 139 9.47 -14.77 -12.47
C SER A 139 9.22 -15.68 -11.26
N ASN A 140 9.15 -15.13 -10.04
CA ASN A 140 9.11 -15.92 -8.81
C ASN A 140 7.85 -15.74 -7.95
N TYR A 141 7.08 -14.64 -8.01
CA TYR A 141 5.93 -14.47 -7.10
C TYR A 141 4.73 -13.66 -7.64
N LEU A 142 3.56 -14.21 -7.31
CA LEU A 142 2.17 -13.74 -7.24
C LEU A 142 1.71 -12.60 -8.17
N SER A 143 0.86 -12.95 -9.13
CA SER A 143 -0.21 -12.05 -9.58
C SER A 143 -0.94 -11.46 -8.37
N TRP A 144 -1.40 -10.21 -8.48
CA TRP A 144 -2.17 -9.56 -7.41
C TRP A 144 -3.30 -10.48 -6.91
N ASP A 145 -3.27 -10.78 -5.60
CA ASP A 145 -4.21 -11.64 -4.89
C ASP A 145 -4.34 -11.10 -3.46
N GLU A 146 -5.52 -10.60 -3.09
CA GLU A 146 -5.79 -9.97 -1.80
C GLU A 146 -5.60 -10.94 -0.62
N ASN A 147 -5.63 -12.25 -0.87
CA ASN A 147 -5.41 -13.27 0.15
C ASN A 147 -3.94 -13.32 0.60
N TYR A 148 -3.02 -12.88 -0.25
CA TYR A 148 -1.57 -13.03 -0.04
C TYR A 148 -0.78 -11.73 -0.23
N CYS A 149 -1.37 -10.69 -0.82
CA CYS A 149 -0.64 -9.50 -1.23
C CYS A 149 -1.54 -8.27 -1.26
N ILE A 150 -1.28 -7.31 -0.37
CA ILE A 150 -2.08 -6.09 -0.22
C ILE A 150 -1.18 -4.89 -0.50
N MET A 151 -1.55 -4.08 -1.49
CA MET A 151 -0.85 -2.83 -1.79
C MET A 151 -1.20 -1.75 -0.78
N ALA A 152 -0.23 -0.88 -0.47
CA ALA A 152 -0.54 0.38 0.21
C ALA A 152 -1.55 1.19 -0.63
N THR A 153 -2.43 1.93 0.02
CA THR A 153 -3.42 2.78 -0.62
C THR A 153 -3.42 4.14 0.05
N THR A 154 -3.62 5.15 -0.78
CA THR A 154 -3.81 6.55 -0.36
C THR A 154 -5.12 7.04 -0.97
N ALA A 155 -5.62 8.18 -0.52
CA ALA A 155 -6.82 8.78 -1.10
C ALA A 155 -6.68 9.07 -2.62
N SER A 156 -5.46 9.17 -3.14
CA SER A 156 -5.15 9.57 -4.51
C SER A 156 -4.46 8.50 -5.36
N SER A 157 -4.00 7.38 -4.78
CA SER A 157 -3.26 6.34 -5.51
C SER A 157 -3.25 4.98 -4.84
N THR A 158 -3.30 3.92 -5.65
CA THR A 158 -3.02 2.53 -5.25
C THR A 158 -1.53 2.25 -5.40
N GLY A 159 -0.93 1.57 -4.43
CA GLY A 159 0.50 1.24 -4.34
C GLY A 159 1.38 2.32 -3.72
N GLY A 160 0.86 3.54 -3.52
CA GLY A 160 1.63 4.69 -3.06
C GLY A 160 1.60 4.91 -1.55
N CYS A 161 2.57 5.69 -1.07
CA CYS A 161 2.61 6.24 0.28
C CYS A 161 2.62 7.77 0.23
N MET A 162 2.14 8.42 1.29
CA MET A 162 2.15 9.88 1.38
C MET A 162 3.25 10.36 2.32
N ALA A 163 3.95 11.43 1.97
CA ALA A 163 4.88 12.06 2.91
C ALA A 163 4.12 12.47 4.18
N THR A 164 4.71 12.20 5.34
CA THR A 164 4.08 12.54 6.62
C THR A 164 3.98 14.05 6.80
N THR A 165 3.08 14.47 7.70
CA THR A 165 2.92 15.88 8.11
C THR A 165 3.28 16.13 9.57
N THR A 166 3.59 15.06 10.31
CA THR A 166 3.77 15.10 11.77
C THR A 166 5.16 14.68 12.24
N GLY A 167 6.03 14.27 11.32
CA GLY A 167 7.39 13.79 11.59
C GLY A 167 8.45 14.42 10.68
N ASP A 168 9.49 13.66 10.34
CA ASP A 168 10.59 14.17 9.50
C ASP A 168 10.09 14.37 8.05
N THR A 169 10.22 15.61 7.53
CA THR A 169 9.78 15.93 6.17
C THR A 169 10.94 16.41 5.31
N CYS A 170 10.95 16.01 4.04
CA CYS A 170 11.97 16.44 3.07
C CYS A 170 11.83 17.89 2.60
N SER A 171 10.97 18.69 3.25
CA SER A 171 10.49 19.98 2.74
C SER A 171 11.19 21.20 3.34
N ASP A 172 12.03 21.02 4.36
CA ASP A 172 12.66 22.12 5.11
C ASP A 172 14.11 22.45 4.71
N GLY A 173 14.66 21.75 3.71
CA GLY A 173 15.95 22.08 3.09
C GLY A 173 17.20 21.59 3.83
N SER A 174 17.08 20.77 4.87
CA SER A 174 18.26 20.20 5.58
C SER A 174 18.14 18.71 5.93
N LEU A 175 16.99 18.07 5.74
CA LEU A 175 16.81 16.72 6.22
C LEU A 175 17.23 15.69 5.18
N THR A 176 18.31 14.96 5.50
CA THR A 176 18.70 13.71 4.84
C THR A 176 17.76 12.57 5.24
N VAL A 177 16.67 12.84 5.96
CA VAL A 177 15.71 11.85 6.44
C VAL A 177 14.31 12.37 6.17
N GLY A 178 13.43 11.50 5.68
CA GLY A 178 12.02 11.80 5.55
C GLY A 178 11.17 10.58 5.86
N GLU A 179 9.92 10.84 6.24
CA GLU A 179 8.95 9.82 6.60
C GLU A 179 7.74 9.82 5.67
N TRP A 180 7.27 8.61 5.32
CA TRP A 180 6.12 8.38 4.47
C TRP A 180 5.15 7.41 5.12
N ASP A 181 3.90 7.82 5.25
CA ASP A 181 2.81 7.03 5.80
C ASP A 181 2.14 6.21 4.69
N CYS A 182 2.05 4.89 4.90
CA CYS A 182 1.39 3.95 4.00
C CYS A 182 0.27 3.22 4.75
N GLY A 183 -0.94 3.21 4.19
CA GLY A 183 -2.08 2.49 4.74
C GLY A 183 -2.44 1.26 3.91
N PHE A 184 -2.82 0.16 4.57
CA PHE A 184 -3.26 -1.08 3.93
C PHE A 184 -4.72 -1.36 4.30
N GLN A 185 -5.55 -1.63 3.30
CA GLN A 185 -6.90 -2.18 3.51
C GLN A 185 -6.79 -3.70 3.53
N VAL A 186 -6.69 -4.28 4.73
CA VAL A 186 -6.59 -5.72 4.90
C VAL A 186 -7.98 -6.31 4.95
N TRP A 187 -8.43 -6.88 3.84
CA TRP A 187 -9.75 -7.46 3.70
C TRP A 187 -9.91 -8.75 4.50
N PHE A 188 -11.16 -9.11 4.78
CA PHE A 188 -11.54 -10.35 5.46
C PHE A 188 -11.05 -11.64 4.77
N THR A 189 -10.50 -11.56 3.56
CA THR A 189 -9.97 -12.70 2.81
C THR A 189 -8.47 -12.95 3.08
N GLY A 190 -7.81 -12.06 3.82
CA GLY A 190 -6.39 -12.15 4.13
C GLY A 190 -6.05 -13.46 4.86
N THR A 191 -5.13 -14.24 4.31
CA THR A 191 -4.72 -15.55 4.83
C THR A 191 -4.29 -15.46 6.30
N PRO A 192 -4.88 -16.26 7.21
CA PRO A 192 -4.51 -16.25 8.62
C PRO A 192 -3.12 -16.85 8.82
N THR A 193 -2.42 -16.35 9.83
CA THR A 193 -1.08 -16.86 10.20
C THR A 193 -0.94 -17.11 11.70
N ASP A 194 -1.97 -16.80 12.49
CA ASP A 194 -1.96 -17.00 13.93
C ASP A 194 -2.03 -18.49 14.34
N ALA A 195 -1.96 -18.74 15.65
CA ALA A 195 -2.00 -20.09 16.21
C ALA A 195 -3.33 -20.82 16.00
N SER A 196 -4.39 -20.10 15.63
CA SER A 196 -5.71 -20.66 15.32
C SER A 196 -5.89 -20.95 13.83
N ALA A 197 -4.90 -20.65 12.98
CA ALA A 197 -4.97 -20.94 11.56
C ALA A 197 -5.14 -22.46 11.34
N PRO A 198 -5.94 -22.89 10.33
CA PRO A 198 -6.39 -24.27 10.19
C PRO A 198 -5.26 -25.26 9.86
N TYR A 199 -4.17 -24.78 9.28
CA TYR A 199 -3.06 -25.63 8.85
C TYR A 199 -1.73 -25.20 9.48
N ALA A 200 -0.90 -26.17 9.87
CA ALA A 200 0.39 -25.92 10.54
C ALA A 200 1.38 -25.08 9.70
N ASN A 201 1.29 -25.14 8.37
CA ASN A 201 2.09 -24.28 7.49
C ASN A 201 1.63 -22.81 7.53
N LEU A 202 0.36 -22.54 7.85
CA LEU A 202 -0.15 -21.18 8.05
C LEU A 202 0.25 -20.64 9.43
N GLN A 203 0.17 -21.47 10.47
CA GLN A 203 0.62 -21.12 11.84
C GLN A 203 2.13 -20.81 11.94
N SER A 204 2.91 -21.21 10.93
CA SER A 204 4.34 -20.93 10.82
C SER A 204 4.69 -19.91 9.73
N ALA A 205 3.70 -19.48 8.96
CA ALA A 205 3.79 -18.38 8.01
C ALA A 205 3.76 -17.03 8.75
N ARG A 206 3.98 -15.94 8.03
CA ARG A 206 3.82 -14.58 8.57
C ARG A 206 3.53 -13.59 7.46
N TRP A 207 3.08 -12.41 7.86
CA TRP A 207 2.99 -11.25 6.98
C TRP A 207 4.20 -10.33 7.15
N PHE A 208 4.61 -9.70 6.05
CA PHE A 208 5.71 -8.75 6.03
C PHE A 208 5.28 -7.44 5.37
N VAL A 209 5.78 -6.33 5.87
CA VAL A 209 5.80 -5.06 5.14
C VAL A 209 7.07 -5.01 4.30
N VAL A 210 6.89 -4.86 3.00
CA VAL A 210 7.95 -4.58 2.04
C VAL A 210 7.76 -3.15 1.56
N GLY A 211 8.82 -2.35 1.66
CA GLY A 211 8.85 -0.99 1.14
C GLY A 211 9.88 -0.84 0.02
N SER A 212 9.61 0.09 -0.89
CA SER A 212 10.57 0.53 -1.90
C SER A 212 10.51 2.03 -2.10
N THR A 213 11.66 2.61 -2.40
CA THR A 213 11.78 4.03 -2.73
C THR A 213 12.63 4.21 -3.97
N THR A 214 12.37 5.27 -4.72
CA THR A 214 13.21 5.72 -5.83
C THR A 214 13.62 7.16 -5.59
N ASP A 215 14.93 7.38 -5.61
CA ASP A 215 15.54 8.69 -5.73
C ASP A 215 16.05 8.87 -7.16
N ASN A 216 15.29 9.61 -7.97
CA ASN A 216 15.54 9.82 -9.39
C ASN A 216 15.66 8.50 -10.20
N VAL A 217 16.87 7.95 -10.34
CA VAL A 217 17.17 6.70 -11.08
C VAL A 217 17.73 5.59 -10.18
N VAL A 218 17.92 5.85 -8.89
CA VAL A 218 18.46 4.90 -7.93
C VAL A 218 17.33 4.44 -7.01
N SER A 219 17.19 3.14 -6.80
CA SER A 219 16.14 2.58 -5.95
C SER A 219 16.72 1.86 -4.74
N ALA A 220 15.96 1.86 -3.65
CA ALA A 220 16.23 1.09 -2.45
C ALA A 220 14.97 0.39 -1.96
N SER A 221 15.15 -0.63 -1.13
CA SER A 221 14.06 -1.46 -0.60
C SER A 221 14.40 -2.02 0.76
N ALA A 222 13.38 -2.33 1.54
CA ALA A 222 13.54 -3.00 2.82
C ALA A 222 12.32 -3.85 3.16
N THR A 223 12.54 -4.85 4.01
CA THR A 223 11.52 -5.75 4.57
C THR A 223 11.61 -5.69 6.09
N ASN A 224 10.48 -5.75 6.79
CA ASN A 224 10.42 -5.67 8.25
C ASN A 224 10.78 -7.01 8.94
N THR A 225 11.91 -7.62 8.59
CA THR A 225 12.28 -8.98 9.06
C THR A 225 12.45 -9.12 10.57
N ALA A 226 12.57 -8.02 11.31
CA ALA A 226 12.66 -8.01 12.77
C ALA A 226 11.30 -8.06 13.49
N GLN A 227 10.18 -7.94 12.76
CA GLN A 227 8.84 -7.93 13.32
C GLN A 227 8.04 -9.15 12.84
N THR A 228 7.31 -9.77 13.76
CA THR A 228 6.29 -10.76 13.43
C THR A 228 4.96 -10.04 13.27
N ILE A 229 4.35 -10.16 12.09
CA ILE A 229 2.99 -9.67 11.83
C ILE A 229 2.10 -10.87 11.53
N GLU A 230 1.03 -10.98 12.30
CA GLU A 230 0.01 -11.99 12.15
C GLU A 230 -1.28 -11.40 11.57
N VAL A 231 -1.96 -12.15 10.73
CA VAL A 231 -3.37 -11.93 10.41
C VAL A 231 -4.18 -12.94 11.22
N ALA A 232 -5.15 -12.43 11.99
CA ALA A 232 -5.96 -13.25 12.87
C ALA A 232 -6.90 -14.16 12.08
N THR A 233 -7.13 -15.36 12.61
CA THR A 233 -8.16 -16.27 12.12
C THR A 233 -9.56 -15.70 12.40
N LEU A 234 -10.39 -15.69 11.37
CA LEU A 234 -11.78 -15.24 11.38
C LEU A 234 -12.64 -16.36 10.80
N ASN A 235 -13.24 -17.17 11.68
CA ASN A 235 -14.35 -18.05 11.32
C ASN A 235 -15.62 -17.21 11.36
N ALA A 236 -16.22 -16.93 10.20
CA ALA A 236 -17.44 -16.14 10.12
C ALA A 236 -18.31 -16.63 8.96
N LEU A 237 -19.62 -16.57 9.18
CA LEU A 237 -20.61 -16.89 8.15
C LEU A 237 -21.76 -15.89 8.21
N ASN A 238 -22.42 -15.75 7.08
CA ASN A 238 -23.69 -15.05 6.96
C ASN A 238 -24.76 -16.02 6.44
N VAL A 239 -25.93 -16.01 7.05
CA VAL A 239 -27.07 -16.84 6.62
C VAL A 239 -28.10 -15.97 5.93
N THR A 240 -28.51 -16.40 4.75
CA THR A 240 -29.62 -15.79 4.00
C THR A 240 -30.72 -16.82 3.78
N GLY A 241 -31.94 -16.34 3.58
CA GLY A 241 -33.14 -17.18 3.54
C GLY A 241 -33.85 -17.22 4.89
N THR A 242 -35.15 -17.48 4.83
CA THR A 242 -36.00 -17.65 6.01
C THR A 242 -36.58 -19.04 5.97
N ILE A 243 -36.43 -19.79 7.06
CA ILE A 243 -37.00 -21.13 7.18
C ILE A 243 -38.50 -20.96 7.49
N THR A 244 -39.33 -20.93 6.45
CA THR A 244 -40.79 -20.80 6.57
C THR A 244 -41.46 -22.07 6.08
N TYR A 245 -41.82 -22.95 7.02
CA TYR A 245 -42.44 -24.23 6.66
C TYR A 245 -43.80 -24.04 5.96
N PRO A 246 -44.16 -24.93 5.01
CA PRO A 246 -45.50 -24.94 4.44
C PRO A 246 -46.53 -25.36 5.50
N GLU A 247 -47.82 -25.11 5.22
CA GLU A 247 -48.90 -25.63 6.06
C GLU A 247 -48.81 -27.16 6.12
N THR A 248 -48.56 -27.67 7.33
CA THR A 248 -48.32 -29.09 7.58
C THR A 248 -49.31 -29.56 8.64
N ALA A 249 -50.07 -30.61 8.35
CA ALA A 249 -51.10 -31.12 9.25
C ALA A 249 -50.48 -31.79 10.48
N ALA A 250 -51.21 -31.79 11.60
CA ALA A 250 -50.80 -32.53 12.79
C ALA A 250 -50.65 -34.03 12.49
N GLY A 251 -49.54 -34.63 12.90
CA GLY A 251 -49.15 -36.00 12.58
C GLY A 251 -48.54 -36.19 11.19
N ALA A 252 -48.25 -35.10 10.46
CA ALA A 252 -47.57 -35.13 9.17
C ALA A 252 -46.21 -34.42 9.24
N ASP A 253 -45.42 -34.55 8.18
CA ASP A 253 -44.16 -33.86 7.98
C ASP A 253 -44.16 -33.08 6.65
N THR A 254 -43.08 -32.34 6.40
CA THR A 254 -42.89 -31.57 5.17
C THR A 254 -42.65 -32.42 3.92
N GLY A 255 -42.55 -33.75 4.04
CA GLY A 255 -42.34 -34.67 2.95
C GLY A 255 -41.07 -34.33 2.16
N ALA A 256 -41.19 -34.19 0.84
CA ALA A 256 -40.12 -33.78 -0.07
C ALA A 256 -40.05 -32.25 -0.29
N THR A 257 -40.77 -31.46 0.51
CA THR A 257 -40.79 -29.99 0.37
C THR A 257 -40.00 -29.35 1.51
N ASN A 258 -38.68 -29.30 1.36
CA ASN A 258 -37.82 -28.64 2.32
C ASN A 258 -37.76 -27.13 2.13
N GLN A 259 -37.46 -26.43 3.22
CA GLN A 259 -37.04 -25.03 3.18
C GLN A 259 -35.52 -24.96 2.99
N THR A 260 -35.04 -23.86 2.41
CA THR A 260 -33.61 -23.66 2.17
C THR A 260 -33.10 -22.43 2.92
N ALA A 261 -32.04 -22.64 3.70
CA ALA A 261 -31.18 -21.57 4.19
C ALA A 261 -29.86 -21.63 3.42
N THR A 262 -29.31 -20.49 3.04
CA THR A 262 -28.02 -20.40 2.35
C THR A 262 -27.00 -19.79 3.28
N VAL A 263 -25.95 -20.56 3.57
CA VAL A 263 -24.81 -20.11 4.36
C VAL A 263 -23.74 -19.58 3.41
N THR A 264 -23.17 -18.43 3.73
CA THR A 264 -22.07 -17.80 2.99
C THR A 264 -20.86 -17.69 3.92
N ASN A 265 -19.69 -18.18 3.50
CA ASN A 265 -18.46 -17.92 4.27
C ASN A 265 -18.02 -16.47 4.05
N THR A 266 -17.83 -15.78 5.15
CA THR A 266 -17.49 -14.36 5.24
C THR A 266 -16.24 -14.13 6.10
N GLY A 267 -15.54 -15.22 6.43
CA GLY A 267 -14.27 -15.28 7.13
C GLY A 267 -13.06 -15.53 6.21
N ASN A 268 -11.89 -15.77 6.83
CA ASN A 268 -10.62 -16.02 6.13
C ASN A 268 -10.12 -17.48 6.21
N THR A 269 -10.96 -18.38 6.68
CA THR A 269 -10.68 -19.83 6.81
C THR A 269 -11.73 -20.65 6.12
N VAL A 270 -11.39 -21.91 5.81
CA VAL A 270 -12.41 -22.90 5.48
C VAL A 270 -13.21 -23.17 6.75
N THR A 271 -14.53 -23.15 6.63
CA THR A 271 -15.41 -23.30 7.78
C THR A 271 -16.51 -24.31 7.52
N ASP A 272 -16.83 -25.02 8.58
CA ASP A 272 -18.07 -25.77 8.71
C ASP A 272 -19.15 -24.97 9.45
N THR A 273 -20.36 -25.51 9.44
CA THR A 273 -21.51 -24.89 10.05
C THR A 273 -22.00 -25.72 11.22
N GLU A 274 -21.99 -25.14 12.41
CA GLU A 274 -22.63 -25.70 13.59
C GLU A 274 -24.03 -25.08 13.75
N ILE A 275 -25.05 -25.93 13.88
CA ILE A 275 -26.45 -25.52 13.92
C ILE A 275 -27.09 -25.93 15.25
N SER A 276 -27.73 -24.97 15.90
CA SER A 276 -28.59 -25.18 17.06
C SER A 276 -29.87 -24.36 16.92
N GLY A 277 -30.84 -24.59 17.80
CA GLY A 277 -32.06 -23.80 17.78
C GLY A 277 -33.03 -24.17 18.85
N THR A 278 -34.23 -23.60 18.79
CA THR A 278 -35.28 -23.82 19.79
C THR A 278 -36.39 -24.69 19.23
N ALA A 279 -37.17 -25.28 20.13
CA ALA A 279 -38.50 -25.77 19.80
C ALA A 279 -39.34 -24.65 19.14
N LEU A 280 -40.34 -25.03 18.34
CA LEU A 280 -41.29 -24.08 17.77
C LEU A 280 -42.47 -23.93 18.73
N CYS A 281 -42.76 -22.72 19.18
CA CYS A 281 -43.85 -22.45 20.12
C CYS A 281 -44.95 -21.61 19.46
N SER A 282 -46.21 -21.88 19.78
CA SER A 282 -47.35 -21.06 19.32
C SER A 282 -47.74 -19.91 20.25
N ASP A 283 -47.07 -19.80 21.40
CA ASP A 283 -47.36 -18.83 22.47
C ASP A 283 -46.27 -17.75 22.64
N GLY A 284 -45.49 -17.48 21.59
CA GLY A 284 -44.45 -16.44 21.62
C GLY A 284 -43.13 -16.90 22.22
N GLY A 285 -42.82 -18.20 22.11
CA GLY A 285 -41.52 -18.77 22.48
C GLY A 285 -41.43 -19.32 23.90
N THR A 286 -42.51 -19.26 24.69
CA THR A 286 -42.49 -19.81 26.06
C THR A 286 -42.72 -21.31 26.12
N CYS A 287 -43.39 -21.89 25.11
CA CYS A 287 -43.72 -23.31 25.05
C CYS A 287 -44.33 -23.79 26.38
N ALA A 288 -45.29 -23.01 26.92
CA ALA A 288 -45.77 -23.17 28.28
C ALA A 288 -46.62 -24.44 28.48
N SER A 289 -47.03 -25.08 27.38
CA SER A 289 -47.76 -26.34 27.38
C SER A 289 -47.22 -27.26 26.27
N PRO A 290 -47.18 -28.58 26.47
CA PRO A 290 -46.80 -29.51 25.40
C PRO A 290 -47.65 -29.39 24.13
N ALA A 291 -48.92 -28.98 24.26
CA ALA A 291 -49.80 -28.76 23.11
C ALA A 291 -49.51 -27.45 22.34
N THR A 292 -48.61 -26.60 22.86
CA THR A 292 -48.17 -25.37 22.20
C THR A 292 -46.73 -25.45 21.71
N GLU A 293 -46.08 -26.61 21.85
CA GLU A 293 -44.69 -26.88 21.50
C GLU A 293 -44.60 -27.91 20.38
N ILE A 294 -43.74 -27.67 19.38
CA ILE A 294 -43.20 -28.69 18.49
C ILE A 294 -41.72 -28.80 18.87
N ASN A 295 -41.33 -29.98 19.34
CA ASN A 295 -39.98 -30.21 19.87
C ASN A 295 -38.89 -29.87 18.84
N ASP A 296 -37.73 -29.40 19.31
CA ASP A 296 -36.57 -29.11 18.46
C ASP A 296 -36.14 -30.33 17.63
N ASP A 297 -36.12 -31.54 18.20
CA ASP A 297 -35.73 -32.76 17.47
C ASP A 297 -36.68 -33.12 16.31
N ASN A 298 -37.88 -32.54 16.24
CA ASN A 298 -38.78 -32.69 15.10
C ASN A 298 -38.36 -31.83 13.90
N GLN A 299 -37.48 -30.85 14.09
CA GLN A 299 -36.86 -30.09 13.02
C GLN A 299 -35.58 -30.79 12.57
N LYS A 300 -35.50 -31.11 11.28
CA LYS A 300 -34.36 -31.81 10.69
C LYS A 300 -33.72 -31.01 9.58
N PHE A 301 -32.42 -31.22 9.39
CA PHE A 301 -31.68 -30.53 8.34
C PHE A 301 -30.55 -31.37 7.74
N GLY A 302 -30.09 -30.95 6.57
CA GLY A 302 -28.99 -31.59 5.84
C GLY A 302 -28.53 -30.77 4.63
N LEU A 303 -27.49 -31.27 3.95
CA LEU A 303 -26.90 -30.62 2.77
C LEU A 303 -27.44 -31.16 1.43
N VAL A 304 -28.26 -32.20 1.49
CA VAL A 304 -28.90 -32.81 0.32
C VAL A 304 -30.39 -32.56 0.42
N ASP A 305 -30.98 -32.03 -0.65
CA ASP A 305 -32.43 -31.87 -0.74
C ASP A 305 -33.09 -33.24 -0.93
N ASP A 306 -33.76 -33.72 0.11
CA ASP A 306 -34.38 -35.04 0.15
C ASP A 306 -35.66 -35.01 1.01
N THR A 307 -36.32 -36.14 1.23
CA THR A 307 -37.47 -36.19 2.12
C THR A 307 -37.08 -35.88 3.57
N TYR A 308 -38.02 -35.36 4.37
CA TYR A 308 -37.87 -35.16 5.81
C TYR A 308 -37.26 -36.39 6.52
N ALA A 309 -37.71 -37.59 6.15
CA ALA A 309 -37.23 -38.84 6.73
C ALA A 309 -35.74 -39.14 6.41
N SER A 310 -35.23 -38.63 5.29
CA SER A 310 -33.83 -38.79 4.85
C SER A 310 -32.89 -37.75 5.45
N LEU A 311 -33.39 -36.62 5.97
CA LEU A 311 -32.56 -35.63 6.66
C LEU A 311 -31.98 -36.26 7.93
N THR A 312 -30.66 -36.18 8.07
CA THR A 312 -29.91 -36.95 9.07
C THR A 312 -29.66 -36.21 10.38
N ASN A 313 -29.69 -34.89 10.37
CA ASN A 313 -29.41 -34.08 11.55
C ASN A 313 -30.72 -33.61 12.17
N ASN A 314 -30.87 -33.80 13.47
CA ASN A 314 -31.94 -33.21 14.26
C ASN A 314 -31.43 -31.91 14.87
N LEU A 315 -32.30 -30.92 14.98
CA LEU A 315 -32.01 -29.71 15.72
C LEU A 315 -32.00 -29.99 17.21
N SER A 316 -31.05 -29.39 17.92
CA SER A 316 -31.05 -29.38 19.38
C SER A 316 -30.77 -28.00 19.94
N SER A 317 -31.44 -27.68 21.03
CA SER A 317 -31.25 -26.51 21.87
C SER A 317 -30.08 -26.63 22.85
N THR A 318 -29.54 -27.83 23.03
CA THR A 318 -28.47 -28.10 24.02
C THR A 318 -27.23 -28.73 23.42
N THR A 319 -27.36 -29.43 22.29
CA THR A 319 -26.24 -30.10 21.62
C THR A 319 -26.22 -29.71 20.15
N PRO A 320 -25.58 -28.58 19.79
CA PRO A 320 -25.46 -28.16 18.39
C PRO A 320 -24.89 -29.29 17.52
N ALA A 321 -25.37 -29.40 16.28
CA ALA A 321 -24.87 -30.37 15.33
C ALA A 321 -24.03 -29.68 14.25
N THR A 322 -22.81 -30.16 14.05
CA THR A 322 -21.92 -29.72 12.97
C THR A 322 -22.28 -30.44 11.68
N ILE A 323 -22.39 -29.68 10.59
CA ILE A 323 -22.53 -30.20 9.24
C ILE A 323 -21.35 -29.75 8.39
N GLU A 324 -20.84 -30.69 7.61
CA GLU A 324 -19.67 -30.58 6.74
C GLU A 324 -20.00 -29.78 5.48
N THR A 325 -20.28 -28.49 5.64
CA THR A 325 -20.54 -27.58 4.51
C THR A 325 -19.27 -27.32 3.69
N VAL A 326 -18.09 -27.46 4.31
CA VAL A 326 -16.78 -27.23 3.66
C VAL A 326 -16.77 -25.92 2.86
N LEU A 327 -17.14 -24.82 3.52
CA LEU A 327 -17.20 -23.52 2.85
C LEU A 327 -15.78 -22.97 2.66
N ALA A 328 -15.27 -23.12 1.45
CA ALA A 328 -13.95 -22.60 1.09
C ALA A 328 -13.83 -21.09 1.33
N THR A 329 -12.60 -20.62 1.50
CA THR A 329 -12.30 -19.19 1.49
C THR A 329 -12.53 -18.62 0.10
N THR A 330 -13.00 -17.38 0.04
CA THR A 330 -13.08 -16.67 -1.23
C THR A 330 -11.69 -16.23 -1.71
N THR A 331 -11.48 -16.18 -3.02
CA THR A 331 -10.24 -15.70 -3.65
C THR A 331 -10.31 -14.23 -4.04
N ALA A 332 -11.44 -13.56 -3.81
CA ALA A 332 -11.63 -12.15 -4.11
C ALA A 332 -12.75 -11.57 -3.25
N THR A 333 -12.64 -10.28 -2.93
CA THR A 333 -13.68 -9.53 -2.20
C THR A 333 -15.03 -9.43 -2.93
N SER A 334 -15.07 -9.75 -4.23
CA SER A 334 -16.29 -9.72 -5.05
C SER A 334 -16.96 -11.09 -5.26
N THR A 335 -16.31 -12.18 -4.85
CA THR A 335 -16.86 -13.54 -4.98
C THR A 335 -17.31 -14.06 -3.63
N THR A 336 -18.45 -14.74 -3.60
CA THR A 336 -19.00 -15.37 -2.40
C THR A 336 -18.99 -16.89 -2.56
N ILE A 337 -18.61 -17.60 -1.50
CA ILE A 337 -18.72 -19.07 -1.44
C ILE A 337 -19.90 -19.40 -0.55
N THR A 338 -20.83 -20.19 -1.08
CA THR A 338 -22.10 -20.48 -0.43
C THR A 338 -22.43 -21.96 -0.49
N ASP A 339 -23.14 -22.44 0.53
CA ASP A 339 -23.77 -23.76 0.52
C ASP A 339 -25.22 -23.68 1.01
N ALA A 340 -26.03 -24.66 0.63
CA ALA A 340 -27.44 -24.75 0.96
C ALA A 340 -27.68 -25.78 2.07
N THR A 341 -28.40 -25.36 3.10
CA THR A 341 -28.95 -26.25 4.12
C THR A 341 -30.45 -26.40 3.88
N PHE A 342 -30.89 -27.65 3.73
CA PHE A 342 -32.29 -28.01 3.56
C PHE A 342 -32.91 -28.37 4.90
N TRP A 343 -34.13 -27.90 5.15
CA TRP A 343 -34.84 -27.97 6.42
C TRP A 343 -36.22 -28.58 6.25
N GLY A 344 -36.55 -29.52 7.13
CA GLY A 344 -37.88 -30.10 7.25
C GLY A 344 -38.36 -30.11 8.69
N VAL A 345 -39.67 -30.27 8.87
CA VAL A 345 -40.29 -30.38 10.20
C VAL A 345 -41.36 -31.45 10.21
N ALA A 346 -41.44 -32.20 11.31
CA ALA A 346 -42.59 -33.02 11.64
C ALA A 346 -43.48 -32.31 12.66
N ILE A 347 -44.79 -32.41 12.47
CA ILE A 347 -45.77 -31.86 13.41
C ILE A 347 -46.34 -33.02 14.23
N ASP A 348 -46.21 -32.93 15.55
CA ASP A 348 -46.73 -33.96 16.45
C ASP A 348 -48.23 -34.16 16.28
N SER A 349 -48.69 -35.40 16.52
CA SER A 349 -50.12 -35.69 16.50
C SER A 349 -50.84 -34.96 17.63
N GLY A 350 -52.00 -34.36 17.34
CA GLY A 350 -52.78 -33.63 18.34
C GLY A 350 -52.41 -32.16 18.50
N GLN A 351 -51.45 -31.66 17.71
CA GLN A 351 -51.07 -30.26 17.70
C GLN A 351 -52.23 -29.37 17.20
N PRO A 352 -52.64 -28.34 17.95
CA PRO A 352 -53.65 -27.38 17.50
C PRO A 352 -53.17 -26.60 16.28
N ASN A 353 -54.11 -26.25 15.39
CA ASN A 353 -53.82 -25.35 14.28
C ASN A 353 -53.47 -23.96 14.81
N SER A 354 -52.22 -23.55 14.61
CA SER A 354 -51.68 -22.24 15.01
C SER A 354 -50.40 -21.96 14.22
N THR A 355 -49.87 -20.74 14.37
CA THR A 355 -48.51 -20.42 13.92
C THR A 355 -47.52 -20.76 15.02
N TYR A 356 -46.51 -21.56 14.69
CA TYR A 356 -45.42 -21.92 15.60
C TYR A 356 -44.14 -21.23 15.12
N THR A 357 -43.40 -20.62 16.05
CA THR A 357 -42.15 -19.91 15.75
C THR A 357 -41.04 -20.36 16.67
N GLY A 358 -39.82 -20.44 16.14
CA GLY A 358 -38.60 -20.69 16.91
C GLY A 358 -37.41 -19.99 16.26
N THR A 359 -36.25 -20.15 16.87
CA THR A 359 -35.02 -19.48 16.44
C THR A 359 -33.95 -20.51 16.12
N GLN A 360 -33.38 -20.39 14.94
CA GLN A 360 -32.25 -21.20 14.48
C GLN A 360 -30.98 -20.36 14.54
N THR A 361 -29.91 -20.94 15.06
CA THR A 361 -28.59 -20.30 15.19
C THR A 361 -27.59 -21.11 14.39
N PHE A 362 -26.88 -20.43 13.50
CA PHE A 362 -25.81 -20.97 12.68
C PHE A 362 -24.50 -20.33 13.15
N THR A 363 -23.51 -21.15 13.45
CA THR A 363 -22.20 -20.72 13.95
C THR A 363 -21.13 -21.25 13.01
N ALA A 364 -20.21 -20.37 12.59
CA ALA A 364 -19.04 -20.79 11.83
C ALA A 364 -18.05 -21.49 12.77
N VAL A 365 -17.66 -22.71 12.42
CA VAL A 365 -16.62 -23.46 13.13
C VAL A 365 -15.49 -23.80 12.15
N ALA A 366 -14.29 -24.03 12.67
CA ALA A 366 -13.19 -24.48 11.83
C ALA A 366 -13.49 -25.87 11.27
N ASP A 367 -13.16 -26.09 10.00
CA ASP A 367 -13.10 -27.39 9.33
C ASP A 367 -12.04 -28.31 9.97
#